data_AF-B0MBC2-F1
#
_entry.id   AF-B0MBC2-F1
#
_cell.length_a   1.000
_cell.length_b   1.000
_cell.length_c   1.000
_cell.angle_alpha   90.00
_cell.angle_beta   90.00
_cell.angle_gamma   90.00
#
_symmetry.space_group_name_H-M   'P 1'
#
loop_
_entity.id
_entity.type
_entity.pdbx_description
1 polymer ?
#
loop_
_entity_poly.entity_id
_entity_poly.type
_entity_poly.pdbx_seq_one_letter_code
_entity_poly.pdbx_strand_id
1 'polypeptide(L)'
;MKSLEEFMEKNHFMERESIGKLMLKFSVPCIMSLLVSSLYNIVDQIFIGQGIGYLGNGATNVVFPVTIIALAMALMVGDGCAANLSICQGCKDQNRARKSVGNAIVLLVAAGVVFTVLLFLFKDQFLKAFGATENNFAYAREYFVYIMIGIPFFMFSNGMNSIIRADGSPQFAMISLVQLSM
;
A
#
# COMPACT_ATOMS: atom_id res chain seq x y z
N MET A 1 -30.41 -5.83 11.47
CA MET A 1 -30.43 -6.73 12.64
C MET A 1 -29.41 -7.85 12.51
N LYS A 2 -29.45 -8.68 11.45
CA LYS A 2 -28.42 -9.73 11.18
C LYS A 2 -26.95 -9.25 11.17
N SER A 3 -26.66 -8.07 10.63
CA SER A 3 -25.29 -7.52 10.61
C SER A 3 -24.76 -7.07 11.98
N LEU A 4 -25.66 -6.72 12.91
CA LEU A 4 -25.33 -6.36 14.28
C LEU A 4 -25.09 -7.60 15.13
N GLU A 5 -25.86 -8.67 14.89
CA GLU A 5 -25.67 -9.98 15.52
C GLU A 5 -24.35 -10.63 15.07
N GLU A 6 -24.02 -10.62 13.77
CA GLU A 6 -22.72 -11.09 13.27
C GLU A 6 -21.54 -10.32 13.86
N PHE A 7 -21.67 -8.99 14.03
CA PHE A 7 -20.63 -8.16 14.64
C PHE A 7 -20.46 -8.45 16.13
N MET A 8 -21.55 -8.68 16.86
CA MET A 8 -21.51 -9.06 18.28
C MET A 8 -20.98 -10.49 18.50
N GLU A 9 -21.31 -11.44 17.64
CA GLU A 9 -20.83 -12.82 17.71
C GLU A 9 -19.30 -12.90 17.45
N LYS A 10 -18.80 -12.09 16.51
CA LYS A 10 -17.35 -11.96 16.23
C LYS A 10 -16.55 -11.36 17.39
N ASN A 11 -17.15 -10.42 18.13
CA ASN A 11 -16.52 -9.79 19.31
C ASN A 11 -16.52 -10.74 20.52
N HIS A 12 -17.57 -11.53 20.72
CA HIS A 12 -17.62 -12.56 21.78
C HIS A 12 -16.51 -13.62 21.64
N PHE A 13 -16.10 -13.94 20.41
CA PHE A 13 -14.99 -14.87 20.14
C PHE A 13 -13.62 -14.29 20.54
N MET A 14 -13.38 -13.00 20.28
CA MET A 14 -12.14 -12.31 20.68
C MET A 14 -12.01 -12.17 22.21
N GLU A 15 -13.14 -12.05 22.93
CA GLU A 15 -13.17 -11.94 24.39
C GLU A 15 -13.04 -13.28 25.12
N ARG A 16 -13.40 -14.42 24.49
CA ARG A 16 -13.48 -15.73 25.17
C ARG A 16 -12.41 -16.75 24.77
N GLU A 17 -11.77 -16.62 23.62
CA GLU A 17 -10.70 -17.56 23.23
C GLU A 17 -9.36 -17.25 23.92
N SER A 18 -8.55 -18.30 24.08
CA SER A 18 -7.19 -18.13 24.60
C SER A 18 -6.35 -17.30 23.63
N ILE A 19 -5.54 -16.39 24.19
CA ILE A 19 -4.67 -15.48 23.42
C ILE A 19 -3.84 -16.25 22.38
N GLY A 20 -3.34 -17.44 22.71
CA GLY A 20 -2.55 -18.27 21.78
C GLY A 20 -3.33 -18.74 20.55
N LYS A 21 -4.60 -19.18 20.70
CA LYS A 21 -5.44 -19.56 19.56
C LYS A 21 -5.76 -18.35 18.70
N LEU A 22 -6.04 -17.22 19.32
CA LEU A 22 -6.32 -15.97 18.63
C LEU A 22 -5.09 -15.51 17.83
N MET A 23 -3.92 -15.50 18.45
CA MET A 23 -2.65 -15.19 17.79
C MET A 23 -2.40 -16.12 16.61
N LEU A 24 -2.56 -17.44 16.75
CA LEU A 24 -2.37 -18.37 15.62
C LEU A 24 -3.36 -18.10 14.48
N LYS A 25 -4.64 -17.84 14.80
CA LYS A 25 -5.69 -17.58 13.82
C LYS A 25 -5.43 -16.32 12.99
N PHE A 26 -4.76 -15.30 13.54
CA PHE A 26 -4.40 -14.07 12.82
C PHE A 26 -3.00 -14.10 12.21
N SER A 27 -2.02 -14.67 12.92
CA SER A 27 -0.63 -14.72 12.48
C SER A 27 -0.43 -15.64 11.29
N VAL A 28 -1.10 -16.80 11.25
CA VAL A 28 -0.94 -17.75 10.13
C VAL A 28 -1.38 -17.11 8.81
N PRO A 29 -2.59 -16.54 8.67
CA PRO A 29 -2.97 -15.81 7.45
C PRO A 29 -2.01 -14.67 7.11
N CYS A 30 -1.58 -13.89 8.10
CA CYS A 30 -0.66 -12.77 7.88
C CYS A 30 0.69 -13.23 7.32
N ILE A 31 1.30 -14.26 7.92
CA ILE A 31 2.55 -14.87 7.45
C ILE A 31 2.36 -15.42 6.03
N MET A 32 1.25 -16.11 5.77
CA MET A 32 0.96 -16.62 4.42
C MET A 32 0.84 -15.50 3.38
N SER A 33 0.17 -14.38 3.69
CA SER A 33 0.10 -13.22 2.79
C SER A 33 1.49 -12.62 2.51
N LEU A 34 2.33 -12.49 3.54
CA LEU A 34 3.70 -12.00 3.38
C LEU A 34 4.56 -12.96 2.55
N LEU A 35 4.40 -14.27 2.73
CA LEU A 35 5.09 -15.29 1.94
C LEU A 35 4.67 -15.26 0.47
N VAL A 36 3.37 -15.19 0.19
CA VAL A 36 2.86 -15.10 -1.20
C VAL A 36 3.38 -13.84 -1.89
N SER A 37 3.34 -12.70 -1.20
CA SER A 37 3.90 -11.44 -1.73
C SER A 37 5.41 -11.56 -2.00
N SER A 38 6.16 -12.19 -1.11
CA SER A 38 7.60 -12.41 -1.29
C SER A 38 7.89 -13.36 -2.46
N LEU A 39 7.10 -14.43 -2.61
CA LEU A 39 7.21 -15.34 -3.75
C LEU A 39 6.91 -14.63 -5.06
N TYR A 40 5.89 -13.77 -5.10
CA TYR A 40 5.60 -12.95 -6.29
C TYR A 40 6.81 -12.08 -6.68
N ASN A 41 7.43 -11.39 -5.70
CA ASN A 41 8.63 -10.58 -5.95
C ASN A 41 9.81 -11.43 -6.47
N ILE A 42 10.02 -12.64 -5.91
CA ILE A 42 11.07 -13.55 -6.39
C ILE A 42 10.78 -13.99 -7.83
N VAL A 43 9.55 -14.39 -8.11
CA VAL A 43 9.14 -14.85 -9.43
C VAL A 43 9.30 -13.73 -10.45
N ASP A 44 8.86 -12.51 -10.14
CA ASP A 44 9.05 -11.32 -10.99
C ASP A 44 10.54 -11.11 -11.33
N GLN A 45 11.42 -11.14 -10.33
CA GLN A 45 12.86 -10.99 -10.52
C GLN A 45 13.50 -12.15 -11.32
N ILE A 46 12.95 -13.36 -11.25
CA ILE A 46 13.37 -14.49 -12.10
C ILE A 46 12.97 -14.23 -13.56
N PHE A 47 11.74 -13.79 -13.82
CA PHE A 47 11.27 -13.50 -15.17
C PHE A 47 12.06 -12.34 -15.81
N ILE A 48 12.34 -11.27 -15.06
CA ILE A 48 13.18 -10.17 -15.53
C ILE A 48 14.62 -10.66 -15.76
N GLY A 49 15.15 -11.46 -14.85
CA GLY A 49 16.50 -12.04 -14.97
C GLY A 49 16.65 -12.98 -16.18
N GLN A 50 15.60 -13.72 -16.55
CA GLN A 50 15.60 -14.59 -17.74
C GLN A 50 15.34 -13.82 -19.04
N GLY A 51 14.49 -12.79 -19.00
CA GLY A 51 14.09 -12.02 -20.18
C GLY A 51 15.08 -10.92 -20.57
N ILE A 52 15.54 -10.12 -19.60
CA ILE A 52 16.41 -8.95 -19.81
C ILE A 52 17.82 -9.19 -19.25
N GLY A 53 17.97 -10.07 -18.25
CA GLY A 53 19.25 -10.33 -17.60
C GLY A 53 19.47 -9.48 -16.35
N TYR A 54 20.68 -9.55 -15.79
CA TYR A 54 21.02 -8.88 -14.54
C TYR A 54 20.92 -7.35 -14.61
N LEU A 55 21.04 -6.75 -15.79
CA LEU A 55 20.85 -5.31 -15.99
C LEU A 55 19.38 -4.89 -15.80
N GLY A 56 18.42 -5.75 -16.17
CA GLY A 56 16.99 -5.54 -15.91
C GLY A 56 16.67 -5.61 -14.41
N ASN A 57 17.23 -6.59 -13.70
CA ASN A 57 17.08 -6.66 -12.23
C ASN A 57 17.77 -5.46 -11.55
N GLY A 58 18.92 -5.03 -12.07
CA GLY A 58 19.58 -3.81 -11.62
C GLY A 58 18.70 -2.57 -11.80
N ALA A 59 17.98 -2.47 -12.91
CA ALA A 59 17.06 -1.37 -13.18
C ALA A 59 15.89 -1.32 -12.18
N THR A 60 15.27 -2.46 -11.85
CA THR A 60 14.18 -2.49 -10.85
C THR A 60 14.68 -2.11 -9.46
N ASN A 61 15.86 -2.58 -9.07
CA ASN A 61 16.48 -2.25 -7.78
C ASN A 61 16.79 -0.74 -7.64
N VAL A 62 17.27 -0.10 -8.71
CA VAL A 62 17.53 1.35 -8.73
C VAL A 62 16.25 2.17 -8.57
N VAL A 63 15.13 1.69 -9.12
CA VAL A 63 13.84 2.38 -9.03
C VAL A 63 13.14 2.10 -7.70
N PHE A 64 13.45 1.00 -7.01
CA PHE A 64 12.81 0.57 -5.77
C PHE A 64 12.73 1.64 -4.66
N PRO A 65 13.77 2.48 -4.38
CA PRO A 65 13.65 3.53 -3.38
C PRO A 65 12.51 4.53 -3.65
N VAL A 66 12.17 4.78 -4.92
CA VAL A 66 11.05 5.66 -5.33
C VAL A 66 9.72 5.09 -4.86
N THR A 67 9.51 3.78 -5.06
CA THR A 67 8.25 3.12 -4.68
C THR A 67 8.10 3.04 -3.16
N ILE A 68 9.21 2.87 -2.43
CA ILE A 68 9.22 2.92 -0.96
C ILE A 68 8.88 4.33 -0.44
N ILE A 69 9.42 5.39 -1.05
CA ILE A 69 9.06 6.77 -0.66
C ILE A 69 7.58 7.05 -0.93
N ALA A 70 7.07 6.62 -2.10
CA ALA A 70 5.65 6.73 -2.43
C ALA A 70 4.78 5.99 -1.40
N LEU A 71 5.15 4.76 -1.04
CA LEU A 71 4.46 3.97 -0.04
C LEU A 71 4.49 4.66 1.33
N ALA A 72 5.64 5.18 1.75
CA ALA A 72 5.76 5.90 3.02
C ALA A 72 4.84 7.13 3.09
N MET A 73 4.75 7.91 2.01
CA MET A 73 3.83 9.04 1.92
C MET A 73 2.36 8.60 1.97
N ALA A 74 2.02 7.51 1.27
CA ALA A 74 0.68 6.94 1.29
C ALA A 74 0.27 6.45 2.68
N LEU A 75 1.16 5.72 3.36
CA LEU A 75 0.94 5.23 4.72
C LEU A 75 0.87 6.38 5.72
N MET A 76 1.71 7.41 5.60
CA MET A 76 1.66 8.59 6.45
C MET A 76 0.27 9.24 6.45
N VAL A 77 -0.33 9.43 5.27
CA VAL A 77 -1.67 10.01 5.15
C VAL A 77 -2.76 9.00 5.56
N GLY A 78 -2.65 7.76 5.09
CA GLY A 78 -3.63 6.70 5.31
C GLY A 78 -3.74 6.29 6.77
N ASP A 79 -2.62 5.95 7.41
CA ASP A 79 -2.56 5.55 8.82
C ASP A 79 -2.85 6.74 9.75
N GLY A 80 -2.41 7.95 9.38
CA GLY A 80 -2.77 9.18 10.11
C GLY A 80 -4.28 9.44 10.10
N CYS A 81 -4.93 9.27 8.94
CA CYS A 81 -6.39 9.37 8.84
C CYS A 81 -7.09 8.23 9.58
N ALA A 82 -6.59 7.00 9.49
CA ALA A 82 -7.11 5.84 10.20
C ALA A 82 -7.12 6.07 11.73
N ALA A 83 -6.03 6.58 12.28
CA ALA A 83 -5.95 6.92 13.70
C ALA A 83 -6.99 7.99 14.10
N ASN A 84 -7.11 9.06 13.32
CA ASN A 84 -8.11 10.10 13.58
C ASN A 84 -9.55 9.59 13.41
N LEU A 85 -9.78 8.67 12.46
CA LEU A 85 -11.08 8.02 12.25
C LEU A 85 -11.48 7.19 13.47
N SER A 86 -10.57 6.37 14.01
CA SER A 86 -10.82 5.60 15.23
C SER A 86 -11.17 6.48 16.43
N ILE A 87 -10.49 7.63 16.59
CA ILE A 87 -10.81 8.61 17.64
C ILE A 87 -12.21 9.20 17.43
N CYS A 88 -12.53 9.65 16.20
CA CYS A 88 -13.84 10.24 15.91
C CYS A 88 -14.98 9.26 16.14
N GLN A 89 -14.80 7.99 15.76
CA GLN A 89 -15.77 6.92 16.00
C GLN A 89 -15.97 6.68 17.50
N GLY A 90 -14.89 6.65 18.30
CA GLY A 90 -14.95 6.56 19.76
C GLY A 90 -15.72 7.71 20.40
N CYS A 91 -15.57 8.93 19.87
CA CYS A 91 -16.33 10.11 20.29
C CYS A 91 -17.74 10.21 19.68
N LYS A 92 -18.16 9.27 18.83
CA LYS A 92 -19.40 9.31 18.04
C LYS A 92 -19.57 10.56 17.16
N ASP A 93 -18.47 11.19 16.75
CA ASP A 93 -18.48 12.38 15.90
C ASP A 93 -18.34 12.01 14.42
N GLN A 94 -19.48 11.71 13.80
CA GLN A 94 -19.56 11.31 12.40
C GLN A 94 -19.20 12.45 11.41
N ASN A 95 -19.38 13.71 11.83
CA ASN A 95 -19.06 14.85 10.98
C ASN A 95 -17.55 15.03 10.86
N ARG A 96 -16.80 14.92 11.97
CA ARG A 96 -15.34 14.96 11.94
C ARG A 96 -14.75 13.75 11.22
N ALA A 97 -15.33 12.56 11.39
CA ALA A 97 -14.92 11.36 10.66
C ALA A 97 -14.99 11.56 9.13
N ARG A 98 -16.14 12.02 8.62
CA ARG A 98 -16.33 12.30 7.18
C ARG A 98 -15.36 13.35 6.64
N LYS A 99 -15.16 14.44 7.38
CA LYS A 99 -14.19 15.49 6.99
C LYS A 99 -12.75 14.95 6.96
N SER A 100 -12.38 14.10 7.91
CA SER A 100 -11.05 13.48 7.95
C SER A 100 -10.78 12.65 6.70
N VAL A 101 -11.72 11.76 6.34
CA VAL A 101 -11.60 10.92 5.15
C VAL A 101 -11.56 11.76 3.87
N GLY A 102 -12.42 12.77 3.75
CA GLY A 102 -12.42 13.68 2.62
C GLY A 102 -11.07 14.42 2.46
N ASN A 103 -10.52 14.93 3.56
CA ASN A 103 -9.20 15.57 3.55
C ASN A 103 -8.08 14.60 3.18
N ALA A 104 -8.11 13.36 3.68
CA ALA A 104 -7.12 12.35 3.36
C ALA A 104 -7.15 11.97 1.87
N ILE A 105 -8.34 11.82 1.27
CA ILE A 105 -8.49 11.58 -0.16
C ILE A 105 -7.86 12.72 -0.97
N VAL A 106 -8.18 13.98 -0.63
CA VAL A 106 -7.62 15.15 -1.32
C VAL A 106 -6.10 15.19 -1.17
N LEU A 107 -5.58 14.92 0.03
CA LEU A 107 -4.14 14.87 0.30
C LEU A 107 -3.45 13.74 -0.47
N LEU A 108 -4.03 12.54 -0.55
CA LEU A 108 -3.46 11.42 -1.30
C LEU A 108 -3.37 11.73 -2.80
N VAL A 109 -4.44 12.29 -3.37
CA VAL A 109 -4.47 12.68 -4.80
C VAL A 109 -3.47 13.81 -5.05
N ALA A 110 -3.47 14.86 -4.22
CA ALA A 110 -2.55 15.98 -4.37
C ALA A 110 -1.08 15.52 -4.21
N ALA A 111 -0.78 14.72 -3.19
CA ALA A 111 0.55 14.18 -2.96
C ALA A 111 1.00 13.26 -4.11
N GLY A 112 0.11 12.40 -4.62
CA GLY A 112 0.40 11.56 -5.77
C GLY A 112 0.73 12.36 -7.02
N VAL A 113 -0.08 13.37 -7.35
CA VAL A 113 0.17 14.25 -8.51
C VAL A 113 1.47 15.03 -8.34
N VAL A 114 1.67 15.68 -7.18
CA VAL A 114 2.89 16.46 -6.92
C VAL A 114 4.13 15.56 -6.98
N PHE A 115 4.07 14.37 -6.38
CA PHE A 115 5.19 13.45 -6.38
C PHE A 115 5.50 12.93 -7.80
N THR A 116 4.48 12.57 -8.59
CA THR A 116 4.68 12.19 -10.00
C THR A 116 5.29 13.32 -10.83
N VAL A 117 4.87 14.58 -10.62
CA VAL A 117 5.47 15.74 -11.31
C VAL A 117 6.95 15.90 -10.91
N LEU A 118 7.28 15.75 -9.63
CA LEU A 118 8.67 15.80 -9.16
C LEU A 118 9.51 14.67 -9.78
N LEU A 119 8.98 13.44 -9.81
CA LEU A 119 9.63 12.31 -10.45
C LEU A 119 9.85 12.57 -11.94
N PHE A 120 8.89 13.16 -12.65
CA PHE A 120 9.03 13.47 -14.06
C PHE A 120 10.15 14.50 -14.34
N LEU A 121 10.20 15.57 -13.54
CA LEU A 121 11.18 16.65 -13.69
C LEU A 121 12.61 16.22 -13.31
N PHE A 122 12.75 15.35 -12.31
CA PHE A 122 14.05 14.97 -11.73
C PHE A 122 14.41 13.48 -11.93
N LYS A 123 13.77 12.78 -12.88
CA LYS A 123 13.96 11.33 -13.09
C LYS A 123 15.43 10.91 -13.21
N ASP A 124 16.20 11.63 -14.02
CA ASP A 124 17.60 11.24 -14.29
C ASP A 124 18.48 11.45 -13.04
N GLN A 125 18.16 12.45 -12.22
CA GLN A 125 18.81 12.73 -10.94
C GLN A 125 18.45 11.67 -9.90
N PHE A 126 17.19 11.26 -9.82
CA PHE A 126 16.77 10.15 -8.95
C PHE A 126 17.46 8.85 -9.33
N LEU A 127 17.48 8.51 -10.62
CA LEU A 127 18.14 7.29 -11.11
C LEU A 127 19.63 7.28 -10.77
N LYS A 128 20.34 8.39 -11.01
CA LYS A 128 21.77 8.51 -10.63
C LYS A 128 21.98 8.43 -9.12
N ALA A 129 21.14 9.11 -8.34
CA ALA A 129 21.24 9.11 -6.88
C ALA A 129 20.99 7.71 -6.27
N PHE A 130 20.13 6.91 -6.89
CA PHE A 130 19.80 5.55 -6.44
C PHE A 130 20.66 4.46 -7.08
N GLY A 131 21.76 4.84 -7.75
CA GLY A 131 22.79 3.89 -8.20
C GLY A 131 22.63 3.38 -9.63
N ALA A 132 21.94 4.11 -10.51
CA ALA A 132 22.00 3.83 -11.94
C ALA A 132 23.45 3.98 -12.45
N THR A 133 23.92 2.96 -13.15
CA THR A 133 25.22 2.93 -13.85
C THR A 133 25.00 3.10 -15.34
N GLU A 134 26.03 3.43 -16.11
CA GLU A 134 25.93 3.60 -17.56
C GLU A 134 25.31 2.36 -18.25
N ASN A 135 25.64 1.16 -17.74
CA ASN A 135 25.18 -0.10 -18.32
C ASN A 135 23.69 -0.41 -18.05
N ASN A 136 23.10 0.12 -16.98
CA ASN A 136 21.68 -0.12 -16.64
C ASN A 136 20.79 1.12 -16.75
N PHE A 137 21.36 2.29 -17.04
CA PHE A 137 20.64 3.57 -17.03
C PHE A 137 19.45 3.57 -18.01
N ALA A 138 19.63 3.01 -19.21
CA ALA A 138 18.56 2.95 -20.21
C ALA A 138 17.38 2.10 -19.71
N TYR A 139 17.64 0.90 -19.21
CA TYR A 139 16.62 0.02 -18.62
C TYR A 139 15.96 0.64 -17.39
N ALA A 140 16.75 1.26 -16.50
CA ALA A 140 16.24 1.92 -15.31
C ALA A 140 15.33 3.10 -15.65
N ARG A 141 15.69 3.89 -16.67
CA ARG A 141 14.90 5.03 -17.14
C ARG A 141 13.61 4.60 -17.80
N GLU A 142 13.66 3.55 -18.62
CA GLU A 142 12.46 2.98 -19.23
C GLU A 142 11.50 2.45 -18.16
N TYR A 143 12.00 1.61 -17.25
CA TYR A 143 11.21 1.07 -16.14
C TYR A 143 10.64 2.16 -15.23
N PHE A 144 11.44 3.19 -14.91
CA PHE A 144 11.02 4.33 -14.10
C PHE A 144 9.84 5.07 -14.72
N VAL A 145 9.85 5.31 -16.03
CA VAL A 145 8.75 6.02 -16.71
C VAL A 145 7.44 5.24 -16.61
N TYR A 146 7.50 3.91 -16.79
CA TYR A 146 6.31 3.07 -16.64
C TYR A 146 5.77 3.06 -15.21
N ILE A 147 6.65 2.89 -14.22
CA ILE A 147 6.25 2.89 -12.80
C ILE A 147 5.72 4.25 -12.35
N MET A 148 6.35 5.35 -12.78
CA MET A 148 5.99 6.71 -12.40
C MET A 148 4.52 7.06 -12.72
N ILE A 149 3.97 6.55 -13.82
CA ILE A 149 2.56 6.76 -14.20
C ILE A 149 1.62 6.03 -13.22
N GLY A 150 2.05 4.89 -12.66
CA GLY A 150 1.31 4.11 -11.68
C GLY A 150 1.36 4.67 -10.24
N ILE A 151 2.33 5.52 -9.92
CA ILE A 151 2.56 6.04 -8.55
C ILE A 151 1.32 6.71 -7.92
N PRO A 152 0.54 7.59 -8.61
CA PRO A 152 -0.63 8.21 -8.00
C PRO A 152 -1.69 7.18 -7.58
N PHE A 153 -1.92 6.17 -8.41
CA PHE A 153 -2.86 5.08 -8.14
C PHE A 153 -2.35 4.18 -7.02
N PHE A 154 -1.05 3.86 -7.04
CA PHE A 154 -0.39 3.10 -5.99
C PHE A 154 -0.51 3.79 -4.62
N MET A 155 -0.23 5.09 -4.56
CA MET A 155 -0.34 5.87 -3.33
C MET A 155 -1.78 5.95 -2.83
N PHE A 156 -2.72 6.26 -3.73
CA PHE A 156 -4.13 6.34 -3.39
C PHE A 156 -4.63 5.01 -2.82
N SER A 157 -4.32 3.91 -3.51
CA SER A 157 -4.77 2.57 -3.11
C SER A 157 -4.23 2.16 -1.73
N ASN A 158 -2.92 2.30 -1.50
CA ASN A 158 -2.31 1.97 -0.21
C ASN A 158 -2.85 2.85 0.93
N GLY A 159 -2.96 4.16 0.70
CA GLY A 159 -3.50 5.09 1.71
C GLY A 159 -4.95 4.80 2.06
N MET A 160 -5.79 4.54 1.06
CA MET A 160 -7.19 4.15 1.27
C MET A 160 -7.32 2.82 1.99
N ASN A 161 -6.43 1.86 1.72
CA ASN A 161 -6.46 0.57 2.37
C ASN A 161 -6.38 0.70 3.91
N SER A 162 -5.49 1.57 4.39
CA SER A 162 -5.39 1.87 5.82
C SER A 162 -6.66 2.49 6.40
N ILE A 163 -7.28 3.43 5.68
CA ILE A 163 -8.52 4.09 6.11
C ILE A 163 -9.67 3.08 6.20
N ILE A 164 -9.83 2.22 5.19
CA ILE A 164 -10.92 1.23 5.15
C ILE A 164 -10.77 0.20 6.28
N ARG A 165 -9.54 -0.22 6.60
CA ARG A 165 -9.29 -1.12 7.75
C ARG A 165 -9.75 -0.49 9.07
N ALA A 166 -9.60 0.82 9.24
CA ALA A 166 -10.03 1.53 10.44
C ALA A 166 -11.53 1.82 10.50
N ASP A 167 -12.23 1.84 9.36
CA ASP A 167 -13.67 2.11 9.30
C ASP A 167 -14.54 0.93 9.79
N GLY A 168 -13.94 -0.24 10.06
CA GLY A 168 -14.67 -1.38 10.62
C GLY A 168 -15.55 -2.15 9.61
N SER A 169 -15.38 -1.89 8.29
CA SER A 169 -16.04 -2.60 7.19
C SER A 169 -15.05 -3.50 6.40
N PRO A 170 -14.48 -4.56 7.02
CA PRO A 170 -13.42 -5.38 6.41
C PRO A 170 -13.83 -6.07 5.09
N GLN A 171 -15.13 -6.20 4.80
CA GLN A 171 -15.63 -6.72 3.53
C GLN A 171 -15.40 -5.75 2.35
N PHE A 172 -15.52 -4.42 2.55
CA PHE A 172 -15.18 -3.42 1.53
C PHE A 172 -13.65 -3.28 1.34
N ALA A 173 -12.87 -3.49 2.41
CA ALA A 173 -11.40 -3.53 2.35
C ALA A 173 -10.91 -4.66 1.44
N MET A 174 -11.50 -5.85 1.58
CA MET A 174 -11.14 -7.03 0.81
C MET A 174 -11.53 -6.90 -0.67
N ILE A 175 -12.71 -6.33 -0.99
CA ILE A 175 -13.14 -6.09 -2.38
C ILE A 175 -12.20 -5.07 -3.06
N SER A 176 -11.83 -4.00 -2.35
CA SER A 176 -10.91 -2.98 -2.90
C SER A 176 -9.50 -3.53 -3.11
N LEU A 177 -9.04 -4.46 -2.28
CA LEU A 177 -7.73 -5.14 -2.42
C LEU A 177 -7.72 -6.17 -3.56
N VAL A 178 -8.81 -6.93 -3.73
CA VAL A 178 -8.88 -8.00 -4.73
C VAL A 178 -9.07 -7.45 -6.15
N GLN A 179 -9.84 -6.37 -6.32
CA GLN A 179 -9.89 -5.64 -7.60
C GLN A 179 -8.54 -5.01 -8.00
N LEU A 180 -7.63 -4.86 -7.04
CA LEU A 180 -6.30 -4.27 -7.25
C LEU A 180 -5.23 -5.29 -7.66
N SER A 181 -5.50 -6.59 -7.48
CA SER A 181 -4.55 -7.68 -7.73
C SER A 181 -4.82 -8.47 -9.02
N MET A 182 -5.80 -8.06 -9.82
CA MET A 182 -6.07 -8.52 -11.19
C MET A 182 -5.79 -7.40 -12.19
#